data_AF-A0A9P9CGB4-F1
#
_entry.id   AF-A0A9P9CGB4-F1
#
_cell.length_a   1.000
_cell.length_b   1.000
_cell.length_c   1.000
_cell.angle_alpha   90.00
_cell.angle_beta   90.00
_cell.angle_gamma   90.00
#
_symmetry.space_group_name_H-M   'P 1'
#
loop_
_entity.id
_entity.type
_entity.pdbx_description
1 polymer ?
#
loop_
_entity_poly.entity_id
_entity_poly.type
_entity_poly.pdbx_seq_one_letter_code
_entity_poly.pdbx_strand_id
1 'polypeptide(L)'
;MKTAVIATVVASSALVSAAPASRRWLNYDVAHDMQDVIDGEIFADCKAIGVIFAKGTFDSKDIGVWVGPQFRDALEQRISSVAFQGVNPDDYPADLSGYLAENGCSESGARSLAKTVTEYVDNCKDTTIIISGWSQGACVAHKGLSYLTPTVQAKVAGLVTFGDPWQLFSNESVPANIPYHGECLKGTALDPLCASIPSDFVWPSSIDDILGPFSELPGLVVGVDEAKAAASLALHFPGQLLKASSAFFDALTDKKKMQRLLLSPQHFMYGNKGLTSTAADFVAALPQVQGK
;
A
#
# COMPACT_ATOMS: atom_id res chain seq x y z
N MET A 1 -28.89 37.83 -65.76
CA MET A 1 -29.18 37.67 -64.31
C MET A 1 -28.82 36.25 -63.93
N LYS A 2 -27.77 36.05 -63.12
CA LYS A 2 -27.34 34.72 -62.64
C LYS A 2 -27.83 34.57 -61.19
N THR A 3 -28.69 33.59 -60.97
CA THR A 3 -29.28 33.28 -59.66
C THR A 3 -28.31 32.40 -58.88
N ALA A 4 -27.85 32.86 -57.71
CA ALA A 4 -27.01 32.08 -56.81
C ALA A 4 -27.88 31.21 -55.89
N VAL A 5 -27.62 29.91 -55.86
CA VAL A 5 -28.21 28.96 -54.91
C VAL A 5 -27.30 28.93 -53.69
N ILE A 6 -27.82 29.33 -52.53
CA ILE A 6 -27.15 29.22 -51.23
C ILE A 6 -27.48 27.83 -50.67
N ALA A 7 -26.49 26.95 -50.57
CA ALA A 7 -26.61 25.67 -49.92
C ALA A 7 -26.36 25.83 -48.41
N THR A 8 -27.41 25.61 -47.61
CA THR A 8 -27.33 25.63 -46.14
C THR A 8 -26.71 24.31 -45.68
N VAL A 9 -25.49 24.36 -45.12
CA VAL A 9 -24.85 23.21 -44.47
C VAL A 9 -25.47 23.06 -43.08
N VAL A 10 -26.25 21.99 -42.87
CA VAL A 10 -26.72 21.60 -41.54
C VAL A 10 -25.60 20.85 -40.84
N ALA A 11 -24.99 21.47 -39.83
CA ALA A 11 -24.02 20.80 -38.97
C ALA A 11 -24.78 19.90 -37.98
N SER A 12 -24.78 18.59 -38.22
CA SER A 12 -25.24 17.60 -37.27
C SER A 12 -24.23 17.49 -36.12
N SER A 13 -24.52 18.13 -34.99
CA SER A 13 -23.80 17.92 -33.73
C SER A 13 -24.14 16.53 -33.19
N ALA A 14 -23.23 15.58 -33.40
CA ALA A 14 -23.28 14.29 -32.72
C ALA A 14 -23.03 14.53 -31.22
N LEU A 15 -24.06 14.28 -30.40
CA LEU A 15 -23.92 14.17 -28.95
C LEU A 15 -23.08 12.92 -28.66
N VAL A 16 -21.81 13.13 -28.31
CA VAL A 16 -20.97 12.09 -27.72
C VAL A 16 -21.54 11.82 -26.33
N SER A 17 -22.25 10.70 -26.19
CA SER A 17 -22.61 10.18 -24.86
C SER A 17 -21.32 9.84 -24.13
N ALA A 18 -20.94 10.64 -23.13
CA ALA A 18 -19.91 10.26 -22.19
C ALA A 18 -20.36 8.96 -21.50
N ALA A 19 -19.63 7.87 -21.74
CA ALA A 19 -19.81 6.66 -20.93
C ALA A 19 -19.59 7.05 -19.45
N PRO A 20 -20.38 6.49 -18.50
CA PRO A 20 -20.10 6.72 -17.10
C PRO A 20 -18.68 6.25 -16.81
N ALA A 21 -17.85 7.11 -16.22
CA ALA A 21 -16.56 6.71 -15.68
C ALA A 21 -16.81 5.42 -14.85
N SER A 22 -16.07 4.36 -15.17
CA SER A 22 -16.27 3.07 -14.52
C SER A 22 -16.27 3.23 -12.99
N ARG A 23 -17.14 2.52 -12.28
CA ARG A 23 -17.25 2.56 -10.80
C ARG A 23 -15.89 2.38 -10.08
N ARG A 24 -14.90 1.80 -10.76
CA ARG A 24 -13.50 1.63 -10.31
C ARG A 24 -12.81 2.96 -9.95
N TRP A 25 -13.19 4.08 -10.55
CA TRP A 25 -12.62 5.40 -10.23
C TRP A 25 -13.26 6.09 -9.02
N LEU A 26 -14.41 5.61 -8.52
CA LEU A 26 -15.08 6.20 -7.35
C LEU A 26 -14.59 5.63 -6.02
N ASN A 27 -13.90 4.48 -6.04
CA ASN A 27 -13.43 3.72 -4.87
C ASN A 27 -12.00 3.20 -5.12
N TYR A 28 -11.11 4.07 -5.61
CA TYR A 28 -9.76 3.68 -5.97
C TYR A 28 -8.98 3.15 -4.77
N ASP A 29 -9.21 3.74 -3.59
CA ASP A 29 -8.57 3.44 -2.31
C ASP A 29 -9.31 2.42 -1.43
N VAL A 30 -10.27 1.68 -2.02
CA VAL A 30 -11.07 0.65 -1.34
C VAL A 30 -10.88 -0.73 -1.98
N ALA A 31 -10.69 -1.79 -1.20
CA ALA A 31 -10.77 -3.18 -1.67
C ALA A 31 -11.33 -4.15 -0.61
N HIS A 32 -12.51 -4.70 -0.91
CA HIS A 32 -13.27 -5.57 0.01
C HIS A 32 -13.68 -6.88 -0.65
N ASP A 33 -12.84 -7.41 -1.56
CA ASP A 33 -13.22 -8.53 -2.43
C ASP A 33 -13.49 -9.84 -1.67
N MET A 34 -13.06 -9.92 -0.40
CA MET A 34 -13.24 -11.09 0.46
C MET A 34 -14.43 -10.94 1.41
N GLN A 35 -15.05 -9.77 1.51
CA GLN A 35 -15.99 -9.46 2.58
C GLN A 35 -17.24 -10.35 2.55
N ASP A 36 -17.86 -10.54 1.38
CA ASP A 36 -19.03 -11.42 1.24
C ASP A 36 -18.71 -12.87 1.64
N VAL A 37 -17.50 -13.35 1.33
CA VAL A 37 -17.03 -14.68 1.74
C VAL A 37 -16.85 -14.74 3.26
N ILE A 38 -16.24 -13.72 3.86
CA ILE A 38 -15.99 -13.65 5.31
C ILE A 38 -17.32 -13.58 6.08
N ASP A 39 -18.30 -12.86 5.55
CA ASP A 39 -19.64 -12.71 6.14
C ASP A 39 -20.51 -13.97 5.94
N GLY A 40 -20.07 -14.93 5.15
CA GLY A 40 -20.75 -16.22 4.96
C GLY A 40 -21.92 -16.15 3.97
N GLU A 41 -21.88 -15.22 3.02
CA GLU A 41 -22.92 -15.08 2.00
C GLU A 41 -22.97 -16.32 1.09
N ILE A 42 -24.18 -16.86 0.88
CA ILE A 42 -24.40 -18.18 0.25
C ILE A 42 -23.89 -18.27 -1.20
N PHE A 43 -23.77 -17.13 -1.88
CA PHE A 43 -23.30 -17.04 -3.28
C PHE A 43 -21.94 -16.36 -3.43
N ALA A 44 -21.19 -16.20 -2.34
CA ALA A 44 -19.87 -15.60 -2.40
C ALA A 44 -18.85 -16.56 -3.05
N ASP A 45 -18.14 -16.07 -4.08
CA ASP A 45 -17.19 -16.87 -4.83
C ASP A 45 -15.78 -16.80 -4.25
N CYS A 46 -15.24 -17.95 -3.83
CA CYS A 46 -13.83 -18.07 -3.48
C CYS A 46 -12.93 -17.79 -4.69
N LYS A 47 -11.96 -16.88 -4.51
CA LYS A 47 -10.86 -16.70 -5.47
C LYS A 47 -9.73 -17.67 -5.16
N ALA A 48 -9.02 -18.09 -6.21
CA ALA A 48 -7.92 -19.03 -6.08
C ALA A 48 -6.74 -18.41 -5.33
N ILE A 49 -6.53 -17.10 -5.51
CA ILE A 49 -5.55 -16.28 -4.81
C ILE A 49 -6.27 -15.20 -3.99
N GLY A 50 -5.95 -15.11 -2.70
CA GLY A 50 -6.34 -14.00 -1.84
C GLY A 50 -5.13 -13.15 -1.47
N VAL A 51 -5.21 -11.84 -1.67
CA VAL A 51 -4.19 -10.87 -1.27
C VAL A 51 -4.72 -9.98 -0.16
N ILE A 52 -4.11 -10.04 1.02
CA ILE A 52 -4.45 -9.16 2.14
C ILE A 52 -3.39 -8.07 2.22
N PHE A 53 -3.81 -6.82 2.13
CA PHE A 53 -2.94 -5.65 2.02
C PHE A 53 -3.11 -4.69 3.20
N ALA A 54 -2.00 -4.39 3.88
CA ALA A 54 -1.94 -3.35 4.90
C ALA A 54 -1.42 -2.03 4.29
N LYS A 55 -2.26 -1.00 4.33
CA LYS A 55 -1.95 0.37 3.89
C LYS A 55 -0.84 1.05 4.72
N GLY A 56 -0.32 2.18 4.25
CA GLY A 56 0.76 2.90 4.90
C GLY A 56 0.25 4.01 5.82
N THR A 57 1.16 4.64 6.54
CA THR A 57 0.78 5.74 7.44
C THR A 57 0.13 6.89 6.65
N PHE A 58 -1.00 7.39 7.15
CA PHE A 58 -1.83 8.42 6.54
C PHE A 58 -2.64 8.00 5.31
N ASP A 59 -2.62 6.72 4.92
CA ASP A 59 -3.49 6.28 3.84
C ASP A 59 -4.98 6.38 4.21
N SER A 60 -5.76 6.82 3.23
CA SER A 60 -7.21 6.80 3.31
C SER A 60 -7.75 5.36 3.22
N LYS A 61 -8.95 5.18 3.77
CA LYS A 61 -9.75 3.95 3.63
C LYS A 61 -8.94 2.69 3.99
N ASP A 62 -8.94 1.63 3.20
CA ASP A 62 -8.38 0.32 3.60
C ASP A 62 -7.09 -0.05 2.84
N ILE A 63 -6.94 0.34 1.57
CA ILE A 63 -5.77 0.07 0.73
C ILE A 63 -5.00 1.34 0.33
N GLY A 64 -5.54 2.52 0.64
CA GLY A 64 -4.88 3.79 0.38
C GLY A 64 -4.79 4.16 -1.10
N VAL A 65 -4.05 5.22 -1.40
CA VAL A 65 -3.92 5.74 -2.78
C VAL A 65 -2.55 5.50 -3.41
N TRP A 66 -1.55 5.16 -2.59
CA TRP A 66 -0.15 5.19 -3.00
C TRP A 66 0.36 3.90 -3.64
N VAL A 67 0.00 2.74 -3.09
CA VAL A 67 0.58 1.45 -3.52
C VAL A 67 -0.50 0.39 -3.75
N GLY A 68 -1.46 0.30 -2.83
CA GLY A 68 -2.51 -0.73 -2.87
C GLY A 68 -3.23 -0.81 -4.21
N PRO A 69 -3.76 0.31 -4.75
CA PRO A 69 -4.51 0.28 -6.01
C PRO A 69 -3.66 -0.16 -7.20
N GLN A 70 -2.44 0.37 -7.32
CA GLN A 70 -1.50 0.07 -8.40
C GLN A 70 -1.04 -1.40 -8.33
N PHE A 71 -0.85 -1.93 -7.11
CA PHE A 71 -0.50 -3.33 -6.91
C PHE A 71 -1.67 -4.27 -7.22
N ARG A 72 -2.89 -3.94 -6.79
CA ARG A 72 -4.12 -4.65 -7.18
C ARG A 72 -4.25 -4.70 -8.70
N ASP A 73 -4.14 -3.56 -9.36
CA ASP A 73 -4.23 -3.47 -10.82
C ASP A 73 -3.15 -4.32 -11.52
N ALA A 74 -1.92 -4.33 -11.02
CA ALA A 74 -0.83 -5.12 -11.57
C ALA A 74 -1.03 -6.65 -11.38
N LEU A 75 -1.64 -7.06 -10.27
CA LEU A 75 -1.98 -8.46 -9.98
C LEU A 75 -3.12 -8.95 -10.87
N GLU A 76 -4.20 -8.18 -11.00
CA GLU A 76 -5.36 -8.52 -11.84
C GLU A 76 -5.00 -8.66 -13.33
N GLN A 77 -3.93 -7.98 -13.78
CA GLN A 77 -3.39 -8.14 -15.14
C GLN A 77 -2.66 -9.48 -15.36
N ARG A 78 -2.25 -10.16 -14.28
CA ARG A 78 -1.44 -11.39 -14.32
C ARG A 78 -2.19 -12.62 -13.85
N ILE A 79 -3.15 -12.45 -12.95
CA ILE A 79 -3.83 -13.52 -12.23
C ILE A 79 -5.33 -13.34 -12.42
N SER A 80 -5.98 -14.31 -13.07
CA SER A 80 -7.40 -14.23 -13.40
C SER A 80 -8.33 -14.44 -12.21
N SER A 81 -7.88 -15.17 -11.18
CA SER A 81 -8.67 -15.50 -9.99
C SER A 81 -8.01 -14.94 -8.73
N VAL A 82 -8.06 -13.61 -8.59
CA VAL A 82 -7.52 -12.87 -7.45
C VAL A 82 -8.62 -12.10 -6.71
N ALA A 83 -8.61 -12.16 -5.38
CA ALA A 83 -9.35 -11.26 -4.49
C ALA A 83 -8.34 -10.38 -3.75
N PHE A 84 -8.59 -9.07 -3.69
CA PHE A 84 -7.77 -8.11 -2.97
C PHE A 84 -8.56 -7.51 -1.80
N GLN A 85 -7.99 -7.55 -0.61
CA GLN A 85 -8.67 -7.13 0.62
C GLN A 85 -7.74 -6.23 1.44
N GLY A 86 -8.20 -5.02 1.75
CA GLY A 86 -7.55 -4.16 2.73
C GLY A 86 -7.77 -4.67 4.16
N VAL A 87 -6.78 -4.46 5.03
CA VAL A 87 -6.96 -4.63 6.48
C VAL A 87 -8.03 -3.66 6.98
N ASN A 88 -8.90 -4.10 7.89
CA ASN A 88 -10.02 -3.30 8.37
C ASN A 88 -9.52 -1.93 8.92
N PRO A 89 -9.98 -0.80 8.36
CA PRO A 89 -9.52 0.53 8.77
C PRO A 89 -9.92 0.92 10.20
N ASP A 90 -10.94 0.28 10.78
CA ASP A 90 -11.34 0.51 12.17
C ASP A 90 -10.34 -0.11 13.17
N ASP A 91 -9.75 -1.25 12.80
CA ASP A 91 -8.70 -1.91 13.59
C ASP A 91 -7.29 -1.38 13.25
N TYR A 92 -7.11 -0.91 12.01
CA TYR A 92 -5.86 -0.38 11.49
C TYR A 92 -6.03 1.04 10.92
N PRO A 93 -6.02 2.07 11.79
CA PRO A 93 -6.18 3.46 11.34
C PRO A 93 -4.99 3.95 10.49
N ALA A 94 -3.83 3.31 10.63
CA ALA A 94 -2.57 3.66 10.01
C ALA A 94 -2.13 5.11 10.28
N ASP A 95 -2.07 5.50 11.55
CA ASP A 95 -1.64 6.83 11.96
C ASP A 95 -0.21 6.88 12.50
N LEU A 96 0.34 8.10 12.55
CA LEU A 96 1.71 8.35 13.02
C LEU A 96 1.89 8.07 14.51
N SER A 97 0.85 8.27 15.31
CA SER A 97 0.93 8.03 16.75
C SER A 97 1.17 6.54 17.03
N GLY A 98 0.41 5.66 16.39
CA GLY A 98 0.59 4.22 16.45
C GLY A 98 1.93 3.78 15.86
N TYR A 99 2.37 4.39 14.75
CA TYR A 99 3.70 4.12 14.18
C TYR A 99 4.82 4.36 15.19
N LEU A 100 4.76 5.47 15.92
CA LEU A 100 5.81 5.84 16.87
C LEU A 100 5.71 5.08 18.18
N ALA A 101 4.49 4.88 18.70
CA ALA A 101 4.26 4.23 19.98
C ALA A 101 4.48 2.71 19.93
N GLU A 102 4.21 2.07 18.79
CA GLU A 102 4.18 0.60 18.67
C GLU A 102 5.39 0.03 17.92
N ASN A 103 6.53 0.73 17.95
CA ASN A 103 7.74 0.33 17.21
C ASN A 103 7.44 0.06 15.72
N GLY A 104 6.73 0.97 15.08
CA GLY A 104 6.42 0.91 13.65
C GLY A 104 5.37 -0.12 13.24
N CYS A 105 4.93 -1.01 14.14
CA CYS A 105 4.11 -2.18 13.79
C CYS A 105 2.83 -2.21 14.62
N SER A 106 1.73 -1.71 14.05
CA SER A 106 0.42 -1.72 14.73
C SER A 106 0.02 -3.14 15.14
N GLU A 107 -0.18 -3.34 16.43
CA GLU A 107 -0.59 -4.61 17.03
C GLU A 107 -2.01 -4.98 16.63
N SER A 108 -2.95 -4.03 16.70
CA SER A 108 -4.33 -4.23 16.27
C SER A 108 -4.42 -4.50 14.77
N GLY A 109 -3.66 -3.77 13.95
CA GLY A 109 -3.60 -4.00 12.52
C GLY A 109 -3.05 -5.38 12.15
N ALA A 110 -1.98 -5.84 12.82
CA ALA A 110 -1.42 -7.17 12.60
C ALA A 110 -2.39 -8.29 12.98
N ARG A 111 -3.16 -8.11 14.06
CA ARG A 111 -4.22 -9.05 14.45
C ARG A 111 -5.40 -9.02 13.48
N SER A 112 -5.80 -7.85 13.02
CA SER A 112 -6.89 -7.71 12.04
C SER A 112 -6.51 -8.34 10.69
N LEU A 113 -5.27 -8.18 10.24
CA LEU A 113 -4.71 -8.88 9.10
C LEU A 113 -4.79 -10.41 9.29
N ALA A 114 -4.27 -10.93 10.40
CA ALA A 114 -4.26 -12.37 10.66
C ALA A 114 -5.68 -12.95 10.80
N LYS A 115 -6.62 -12.19 11.38
CA LYS A 115 -8.04 -12.54 11.47
C LYS A 115 -8.65 -12.66 10.07
N THR A 116 -8.46 -11.64 9.23
CA THR A 116 -8.95 -11.62 7.85
C THR A 116 -8.43 -12.83 7.06
N VAL A 117 -7.13 -13.13 7.17
CA VAL A 117 -6.52 -14.32 6.54
C VAL A 117 -7.19 -15.61 7.04
N THR A 118 -7.38 -15.74 8.36
CA THR A 118 -7.95 -16.94 8.97
C THR A 118 -9.39 -17.15 8.53
N GLU A 119 -10.22 -16.12 8.57
CA GLU A 119 -11.64 -16.17 8.18
C GLU A 119 -11.80 -16.51 6.70
N TYR A 120 -11.00 -15.88 5.83
CA TYR A 120 -11.06 -16.16 4.39
C TYR A 120 -10.57 -17.58 4.06
N VAL A 121 -9.48 -18.04 4.67
CA VAL A 121 -9.02 -19.44 4.54
C VAL A 121 -10.07 -20.41 5.08
N ASP A 122 -10.82 -20.02 6.12
CA ASP A 122 -11.82 -20.89 6.71
C ASP A 122 -13.03 -21.14 5.82
N ASN A 123 -13.40 -20.17 5.00
CA ASN A 123 -14.48 -20.31 4.02
C ASN A 123 -13.95 -20.78 2.65
N CYS A 124 -12.71 -20.45 2.30
CA CYS A 124 -12.07 -20.81 1.03
C CYS A 124 -10.86 -21.72 1.22
N LYS A 125 -11.10 -22.99 1.55
CA LYS A 125 -10.05 -23.96 1.91
C LYS A 125 -8.98 -24.16 0.82
N ASP A 126 -9.31 -23.96 -0.45
CA ASP A 126 -8.39 -24.13 -1.58
C ASP A 126 -7.64 -22.85 -1.97
N THR A 127 -7.93 -21.72 -1.32
CA THR A 127 -7.24 -20.45 -1.61
C THR A 127 -5.76 -20.53 -1.26
N THR A 128 -4.96 -19.85 -2.06
CA THR A 128 -3.57 -19.50 -1.75
C THR A 128 -3.55 -18.04 -1.27
N ILE A 129 -2.78 -17.73 -0.23
CA ILE A 129 -2.71 -16.39 0.37
C ILE A 129 -1.40 -15.70 0.02
N ILE A 130 -1.49 -14.42 -0.34
CA ILE A 130 -0.38 -13.47 -0.35
C ILE A 130 -0.66 -12.44 0.74
N ILE A 131 0.33 -12.21 1.58
CA ILE A 131 0.28 -11.12 2.55
C ILE A 131 1.13 -9.98 2.01
N SER A 132 0.63 -8.76 2.09
CA SER A 132 1.34 -7.59 1.59
C SER A 132 1.10 -6.35 2.44
N GLY A 133 2.02 -5.40 2.36
CA GLY A 133 1.82 -4.08 2.92
C GLY A 133 2.93 -3.12 2.53
N TRP A 134 2.73 -1.83 2.77
CA TRP A 134 3.73 -0.82 2.47
C TRP A 134 3.94 0.15 3.62
N SER A 135 5.15 0.68 3.78
CA SER A 135 5.52 1.56 4.90
C SER A 135 5.21 0.88 6.26
N GLN A 136 4.48 1.54 7.16
CA GLN A 136 3.94 0.92 8.39
C GLN A 136 3.15 -0.38 8.11
N GLY A 137 2.44 -0.47 6.98
CA GLY A 137 1.71 -1.66 6.58
C GLY A 137 2.62 -2.85 6.28
N ALA A 138 3.84 -2.62 5.81
CA ALA A 138 4.83 -3.70 5.64
C ALA A 138 5.20 -4.33 6.99
N CYS A 139 5.43 -3.48 8.00
CA CYS A 139 5.63 -3.91 9.38
C CYS A 139 4.43 -4.70 9.94
N VAL A 140 3.20 -4.25 9.65
CA VAL A 140 1.97 -4.98 9.99
C VAL A 140 1.91 -6.35 9.30
N ALA A 141 2.31 -6.43 8.03
CA ALA A 141 2.36 -7.65 7.24
C ALA A 141 3.36 -8.68 7.81
N HIS A 142 4.58 -8.27 8.17
CA HIS A 142 5.55 -9.13 8.88
C HIS A 142 4.98 -9.64 10.19
N LYS A 143 4.49 -8.73 11.04
CA LYS A 143 4.00 -9.07 12.37
C LYS A 143 2.77 -9.97 12.32
N GLY A 144 1.88 -9.76 11.36
CA GLY A 144 0.68 -10.56 11.15
C GLY A 144 0.96 -12.04 10.92
N LEU A 145 2.10 -12.39 10.29
CA LEU A 145 2.52 -13.79 10.11
C LEU A 145 2.67 -14.56 11.43
N SER A 146 3.10 -13.88 12.49
CA SER A 146 3.29 -14.49 13.83
C SER A 146 1.97 -14.81 14.54
N TYR A 147 0.86 -14.21 14.10
CA TYR A 147 -0.47 -14.45 14.66
C TYR A 147 -1.25 -15.55 13.93
N LEU A 148 -0.72 -16.07 12.83
CA LEU A 148 -1.32 -17.19 12.12
C LEU A 148 -1.01 -18.51 12.82
N THR A 149 -2.00 -19.41 12.87
CA THR A 149 -1.74 -20.80 13.23
C THR A 149 -0.87 -21.48 12.16
N PRO A 150 -0.11 -22.54 12.48
CA PRO A 150 0.68 -23.25 11.47
C PRO A 150 -0.13 -23.71 10.25
N THR A 151 -1.38 -24.13 10.46
CA THR A 151 -2.29 -24.57 9.38
C THR A 151 -2.67 -23.42 8.45
N VAL A 152 -2.99 -22.24 8.99
CA VAL A 152 -3.33 -21.06 8.19
C VAL A 152 -2.08 -20.48 7.54
N GLN A 153 -0.95 -20.42 8.25
CA GLN A 153 0.32 -19.95 7.71
C GLN A 153 0.79 -20.81 6.52
N ALA A 154 0.50 -22.12 6.52
CA ALA A 154 0.78 -23.00 5.38
C ALA A 154 0.02 -22.63 4.09
N LYS A 155 -1.02 -21.78 4.17
CA LYS A 155 -1.71 -21.22 2.99
C LYS A 155 -1.01 -19.98 2.44
N VAL A 156 -0.09 -19.36 3.18
CA VAL A 156 0.65 -18.18 2.75
C VAL A 156 1.76 -18.59 1.79
N ALA A 157 1.65 -18.21 0.52
CA ALA A 157 2.63 -18.51 -0.52
C ALA A 157 3.71 -17.43 -0.67
N GLY A 158 3.49 -16.23 -0.14
CA GLY A 158 4.50 -15.18 -0.19
C GLY A 158 4.14 -13.96 0.65
N LEU A 159 5.19 -13.21 1.00
CA LEU A 159 5.14 -11.88 1.60
C LEU A 159 5.70 -10.86 0.60
N VAL A 160 4.94 -9.81 0.32
CA VAL A 160 5.36 -8.72 -0.59
C VAL A 160 5.28 -7.38 0.12
N THR A 161 6.39 -6.67 0.23
CA THR A 161 6.44 -5.37 0.92
C THR A 161 6.99 -4.25 0.04
N PHE A 162 6.63 -3.01 0.36
CA PHE A 162 7.12 -1.81 -0.31
C PHE A 162 7.54 -0.77 0.73
N GLY A 163 8.77 -0.23 0.62
CA GLY A 163 9.27 0.74 1.58
C GLY A 163 9.33 0.19 3.00
N ASP A 164 9.74 -1.07 3.13
CA ASP A 164 9.64 -1.85 4.36
C ASP A 164 10.64 -1.40 5.45
N PRO A 165 10.16 -0.90 6.61
CA PRO A 165 11.02 -0.48 7.70
C PRO A 165 11.24 -1.56 8.77
N TRP A 166 10.78 -2.80 8.57
CA TRP A 166 10.78 -3.87 9.57
C TRP A 166 12.12 -4.06 10.30
N GLN A 167 13.23 -4.06 9.56
CA GLN A 167 14.60 -4.18 10.07
C GLN A 167 15.03 -3.05 11.00
N LEU A 168 14.35 -1.90 10.98
CA LEU A 168 14.61 -0.81 11.92
C LEU A 168 14.02 -1.10 13.30
N PHE A 169 13.01 -1.97 13.38
CA PHE A 169 12.23 -2.26 14.58
C PHE A 169 12.41 -3.67 15.11
N SER A 170 12.70 -4.63 14.24
CA SER A 170 12.83 -6.05 14.55
C SER A 170 14.08 -6.64 13.91
N ASN A 171 14.60 -7.71 14.52
CA ASN A 171 15.64 -8.57 13.92
C ASN A 171 15.06 -9.91 13.45
N GLU A 172 13.74 -10.10 13.57
CA GLU A 172 13.08 -11.32 13.13
C GLU A 172 13.10 -11.41 11.61
N SER A 173 13.30 -12.63 11.10
CA SER A 173 13.27 -12.92 9.68
C SER A 173 11.92 -13.50 9.29
N VAL A 174 11.53 -13.29 8.04
CA VAL A 174 10.36 -13.97 7.45
C VAL A 174 10.57 -15.48 7.58
N PRO A 175 9.54 -16.27 7.95
CA PRO A 175 9.65 -17.73 7.98
C PRO A 175 10.23 -18.27 6.68
N ALA A 176 11.24 -19.15 6.77
CA ALA A 176 12.03 -19.59 5.62
C ALA A 176 11.21 -20.28 4.50
N ASN A 177 10.03 -20.79 4.84
CA ASN A 177 9.09 -21.41 3.90
C ASN A 177 8.18 -20.41 3.17
N ILE A 178 8.27 -19.12 3.49
CA ILE A 178 7.49 -18.04 2.86
C ILE A 178 8.46 -17.21 2.01
N PRO A 179 8.43 -17.35 0.67
CA PRO A 179 9.13 -16.45 -0.24
C PRO A 179 8.81 -14.98 0.07
N TYR A 180 9.86 -14.15 0.12
CA TYR A 180 9.77 -12.74 0.47
C TYR A 180 10.31 -11.86 -0.67
N HIS A 181 9.53 -10.85 -1.06
CA HIS A 181 9.93 -9.81 -2.01
C HIS A 181 9.68 -8.42 -1.42
N GLY A 182 10.76 -7.66 -1.19
CA GLY A 182 10.69 -6.30 -0.66
C GLY A 182 11.18 -5.28 -1.68
N GLU A 183 10.29 -4.40 -2.12
CA GLU A 183 10.64 -3.24 -2.93
C GLU A 183 11.22 -2.13 -2.05
N CYS A 184 12.42 -1.70 -2.35
CA CYS A 184 13.11 -0.64 -1.62
C CYS A 184 13.95 0.21 -2.55
N LEU A 185 13.69 1.53 -2.57
CA LEU A 185 14.44 2.45 -3.39
C LEU A 185 15.84 2.69 -2.82
N LYS A 186 16.86 2.57 -3.66
CA LYS A 186 18.28 2.65 -3.32
C LYS A 186 19.00 3.63 -4.24
N GLY A 187 20.25 3.98 -3.89
CA GLY A 187 21.08 4.86 -4.71
C GLY A 187 20.59 6.31 -4.67
N THR A 188 20.43 6.94 -5.84
CA THR A 188 20.08 8.39 -5.92
C THR A 188 18.65 8.70 -5.49
N ALA A 189 17.76 7.72 -5.49
CA ALA A 189 16.40 7.84 -4.98
C ALA A 189 16.25 7.10 -3.64
N LEU A 190 17.24 7.20 -2.75
CA LEU A 190 17.30 6.46 -1.50
C LEU A 190 16.03 6.63 -0.66
N ASP A 191 15.43 5.50 -0.27
CA ASP A 191 14.44 5.46 0.80
C ASP A 191 15.11 4.98 2.10
N PRO A 192 15.42 5.88 3.04
CA PRO A 192 16.16 5.54 4.25
C PRO A 192 15.34 4.69 5.23
N LEU A 193 14.03 4.54 5.06
CA LEU A 193 13.24 3.64 5.90
C LEU A 193 13.58 2.18 5.63
N CYS A 194 13.87 1.83 4.37
CA CYS A 194 14.13 0.45 3.98
C CYS A 194 15.60 0.19 3.58
N ALA A 195 16.33 1.21 3.14
CA ALA A 195 17.67 1.05 2.60
C ALA A 195 18.76 1.18 3.67
N SER A 196 19.91 0.58 3.40
CA SER A 196 21.13 0.83 4.17
C SER A 196 21.59 2.28 3.95
N ILE A 197 21.85 2.99 5.04
CA ILE A 197 22.27 4.40 5.00
C ILE A 197 23.74 4.48 4.57
N PRO A 198 24.06 5.21 3.48
CA PRO A 198 25.44 5.47 3.08
C PRO A 198 26.23 6.22 4.15
N SER A 199 27.55 6.02 4.21
CA SER A 199 28.41 6.69 5.21
C SER A 199 28.44 8.21 5.07
N ASP A 200 28.18 8.72 3.86
CA ASP A 200 28.12 10.13 3.50
C ASP A 200 26.70 10.71 3.55
N PHE A 201 25.72 9.95 4.06
CA PHE A 201 24.36 10.43 4.23
C PHE A 201 24.32 11.63 5.19
N VAL A 202 23.77 12.74 4.70
CA VAL A 202 23.58 13.95 5.49
C VAL A 202 22.31 13.80 6.32
N TRP A 203 22.50 13.65 7.63
CA TRP A 203 21.38 13.52 8.57
C TRP A 203 20.67 14.87 8.75
N PRO A 204 19.33 14.90 8.78
CA PRO A 204 18.60 16.11 9.10
C PRO A 204 18.97 16.59 10.50
N SER A 205 19.17 17.89 10.62
CA SER A 205 19.60 18.56 11.86
C SER A 205 18.48 19.40 12.49
N SER A 206 17.40 19.60 11.74
CA SER A 206 16.24 20.39 12.14
C SER A 206 14.93 19.71 11.71
N ILE A 207 13.82 20.18 12.29
CA ILE A 207 12.48 19.77 11.84
C ILE A 207 12.24 20.20 10.38
N ASP A 208 12.79 21.35 9.96
CA ASP A 208 12.67 21.83 8.59
C ASP A 208 13.41 20.92 7.59
N ASP A 209 14.52 20.28 7.99
CA ASP A 209 15.20 19.28 7.15
C ASP A 209 14.37 18.00 6.96
N ILE A 210 13.47 17.70 7.92
CA ILE A 210 12.55 16.56 7.86
C ILE A 210 11.30 16.93 7.05
N LEU A 211 10.75 18.12 7.27
CA LEU A 211 9.48 18.56 6.69
C LEU A 211 9.63 19.18 5.29
N GLY A 212 10.73 19.88 5.04
CA GLY A 212 11.01 20.61 3.81
C GLY A 212 10.85 19.77 2.54
N PRO A 213 11.38 18.54 2.47
CA PRO A 213 11.23 17.67 1.30
C PRO A 213 9.77 17.38 0.92
N PHE A 214 8.82 17.38 1.86
CA PHE A 214 7.40 17.14 1.55
C PHE A 214 6.78 18.23 0.68
N SER A 215 7.37 19.42 0.62
CA SER A 215 6.93 20.47 -0.31
C SER A 215 7.07 20.07 -1.78
N GLU A 216 7.97 19.12 -2.09
CA GLU A 216 8.20 18.60 -3.43
C GLU A 216 7.25 17.44 -3.78
N LEU A 217 6.62 16.83 -2.77
CA LEU A 217 5.79 15.62 -2.94
C LEU A 217 4.68 15.79 -4.00
N PRO A 218 3.92 16.92 -4.05
CA PRO A 218 2.89 17.12 -5.08
C PRO A 218 3.43 17.09 -6.53
N GLY A 219 4.74 17.32 -6.74
CA GLY A 219 5.37 17.23 -8.05
C GLY A 219 5.83 15.82 -8.45
N LEU A 220 5.82 14.86 -7.51
CA LEU A 220 6.28 13.48 -7.72
C LEU A 220 5.13 12.47 -7.88
N VAL A 221 3.91 12.88 -7.53
CA VAL A 221 2.70 12.07 -7.65
C VAL A 221 2.17 12.04 -9.09
N VAL A 222 1.51 10.95 -9.47
CA VAL A 222 1.06 10.73 -10.86
C VAL A 222 -0.46 10.89 -10.98
N GLY A 223 -1.21 10.72 -9.88
CA GLY A 223 -2.67 10.76 -9.87
C GLY A 223 -3.27 11.93 -9.09
N VAL A 224 -4.55 12.23 -9.38
CA VAL A 224 -5.30 13.29 -8.67
C VAL A 224 -5.48 12.96 -7.19
N ASP A 225 -5.70 11.69 -6.85
CA ASP A 225 -5.91 11.28 -5.46
C ASP A 225 -4.60 11.22 -4.67
N GLU A 226 -3.51 10.78 -5.29
CA GLU A 226 -2.17 10.93 -4.73
C GLU A 226 -1.81 12.42 -4.53
N ALA A 227 -2.16 13.31 -5.46
CA ALA A 227 -1.93 14.75 -5.32
C ALA A 227 -2.72 15.37 -4.17
N LYS A 228 -3.99 14.97 -3.99
CA LYS A 228 -4.78 15.39 -2.82
C LYS A 228 -4.19 14.85 -1.52
N ALA A 229 -3.77 13.58 -1.51
CA ALA A 229 -3.15 12.97 -0.34
C ALA A 229 -1.81 13.65 0.01
N ALA A 230 -0.97 13.93 -0.98
CA ALA A 230 0.28 14.69 -0.84
C ALA A 230 0.04 16.08 -0.24
N ALA A 231 -0.94 16.82 -0.80
CA ALA A 231 -1.29 18.15 -0.30
C ALA A 231 -1.82 18.10 1.13
N SER A 232 -2.67 17.12 1.44
CA SER A 232 -3.18 16.90 2.80
C SER A 232 -2.07 16.55 3.78
N LEU A 233 -1.14 15.68 3.39
CA LEU A 233 0.01 15.30 4.20
C LEU A 233 0.89 16.51 4.49
N ALA A 234 1.28 17.27 3.46
CA ALA A 234 2.09 18.47 3.63
C ALA A 234 1.44 19.49 4.60
N LEU A 235 0.10 19.60 4.57
CA LEU A 235 -0.64 20.51 5.44
C LEU A 235 -0.74 20.03 6.90
N HIS A 236 -1.02 18.73 7.12
CA HIS A 236 -1.36 18.20 8.44
C HIS A 236 -0.19 17.54 9.17
N PHE A 237 0.84 17.10 8.45
CA PHE A 237 2.00 16.41 9.03
C PHE A 237 2.69 17.22 10.15
N PRO A 238 2.91 18.54 10.05
CA PRO A 238 3.50 19.31 11.15
C PRO A 238 2.67 19.24 12.44
N GLY A 239 1.34 19.30 12.34
CA GLY A 239 0.44 19.19 13.49
C GLY A 239 0.42 17.78 14.09
N GLN A 240 0.50 16.74 13.26
CA GLN A 240 0.61 15.35 13.71
C GLN A 240 1.93 15.09 14.43
N LEU A 241 3.03 15.65 13.91
CA LEU A 241 4.36 15.57 14.52
C LEU A 241 4.39 16.19 15.92
N LEU A 242 3.77 17.36 16.09
CA LEU A 242 3.65 18.04 17.39
C LEU A 242 2.83 17.23 18.41
N LYS A 243 1.80 16.51 17.96
CA LYS A 243 1.00 15.61 18.84
C LYS A 243 1.79 14.39 19.30
N ALA A 244 2.74 13.93 18.49
CA ALA A 244 3.63 12.83 18.82
C ALA A 244 4.94 13.27 19.52
N SER A 245 4.99 14.51 20.04
CA SER A 245 6.23 15.22 20.36
C SER A 245 7.22 14.45 21.24
N SER A 246 6.80 13.74 22.29
CA SER A 246 7.76 12.99 23.14
C SER A 246 8.47 11.88 22.38
N ALA A 247 7.72 11.00 21.70
CA ALA A 247 8.28 9.91 20.91
C ALA A 247 9.09 10.41 19.72
N PHE A 248 8.65 11.51 19.10
CA PHE A 248 9.38 12.18 18.02
C PHE A 248 10.74 12.74 18.50
N PHE A 249 10.75 13.54 19.57
CA PHE A 249 12.00 14.12 20.09
C PHE A 249 12.96 13.04 20.61
N ASP A 250 12.43 11.97 21.24
CA ASP A 250 13.25 10.83 21.66
C ASP A 250 13.92 10.14 20.47
N ALA A 251 13.23 10.06 19.33
CA ALA A 251 13.79 9.46 18.12
C ALA A 251 14.87 10.33 17.45
N LEU A 252 14.89 11.65 17.67
CA LEU A 252 15.96 12.52 17.17
C LEU A 252 17.29 12.36 17.94
N THR A 253 17.29 11.73 19.11
CA THR A 253 18.51 11.58 19.94
C THR A 253 19.48 10.50 19.45
N ASP A 254 19.05 9.63 18.55
CA ASP A 254 19.79 8.45 18.10
C ASP A 254 19.60 8.27 16.59
N LYS A 255 20.68 8.09 15.82
CA LYS A 255 20.61 8.00 14.35
C LYS A 255 19.75 6.82 13.87
N LYS A 256 19.78 5.67 14.57
CA LYS A 256 18.96 4.51 14.23
C LYS A 256 17.49 4.78 14.53
N LYS A 257 17.18 5.50 15.61
CA LYS A 257 15.82 5.95 15.89
C LYS A 257 15.35 7.04 14.92
N MET A 258 16.23 7.95 14.55
CA MET A 258 15.96 9.02 13.60
C MET A 258 15.65 8.43 12.22
N GLN A 259 16.37 7.39 11.80
CA GLN A 259 16.11 6.67 10.56
C GLN A 259 14.65 6.21 10.45
N ARG A 260 14.04 5.77 11.56
CA ARG A 260 12.62 5.36 11.61
C ARG A 260 11.65 6.49 11.25
N LEU A 261 12.09 7.74 11.30
CA LEU A 261 11.30 8.94 11.02
C LEU A 261 11.62 9.57 9.66
N LEU A 262 12.61 9.06 8.93
CA LEU A 262 13.09 9.65 7.67
C LEU A 262 12.14 9.30 6.52
N LEU A 263 10.94 9.84 6.56
CA LEU A 263 9.97 9.71 5.50
C LEU A 263 10.34 10.69 4.37
N SER A 264 10.92 10.17 3.29
CA SER A 264 11.32 10.96 2.11
C SER A 264 10.19 11.02 1.07
N PRO A 265 10.17 12.02 0.18
CA PRO A 265 9.21 12.03 -0.93
C PRO A 265 9.33 10.79 -1.84
N GLN A 266 10.54 10.23 -1.96
CA GLN A 266 10.80 9.00 -2.71
C GLN A 266 10.04 7.80 -2.13
N HIS A 267 9.80 7.77 -0.81
CA HIS A 267 9.02 6.72 -0.16
C HIS A 267 7.58 6.59 -0.70
N PHE A 268 7.03 7.63 -1.31
CA PHE A 268 5.67 7.61 -1.89
C PHE A 268 5.64 7.21 -3.36
N MET A 269 6.78 6.80 -3.92
CA MET A 269 6.89 6.49 -5.35
C MET A 269 6.72 5.00 -5.67
N TYR A 270 6.41 4.13 -4.69
CA TYR A 270 6.35 2.68 -4.91
C TYR A 270 5.21 2.22 -5.82
N GLY A 271 4.04 2.87 -5.78
CA GLY A 271 2.98 2.61 -6.75
C GLY A 271 3.34 3.05 -8.16
N ASN A 272 4.32 3.93 -8.28
CA ASN A 272 4.80 4.52 -9.50
C ASN A 272 6.12 3.83 -9.93
N LYS A 273 6.60 4.10 -11.16
CA LYS A 273 7.89 3.55 -11.69
C LYS A 273 7.96 2.03 -11.91
N GLY A 274 6.82 1.32 -11.89
CA GLY A 274 6.75 -0.10 -12.24
C GLY A 274 7.14 -1.08 -11.14
N LEU A 275 7.37 -0.62 -9.90
CA LEU A 275 7.74 -1.50 -8.79
C LEU A 275 6.60 -2.43 -8.38
N THR A 276 5.35 -1.96 -8.42
CA THR A 276 4.17 -2.82 -8.26
C THR A 276 4.03 -3.88 -9.36
N SER A 277 4.48 -3.58 -10.58
CA SER A 277 4.54 -4.55 -11.67
C SER A 277 5.57 -5.64 -11.37
N THR A 278 6.79 -5.28 -10.96
CA THR A 278 7.83 -6.24 -10.55
C THR A 278 7.36 -7.12 -9.40
N ALA A 279 6.72 -6.53 -8.39
CA ALA A 279 6.14 -7.26 -7.27
C ALA A 279 5.02 -8.23 -7.72
N ALA A 280 4.18 -7.82 -8.67
CA ALA A 280 3.15 -8.69 -9.22
C ALA A 280 3.73 -9.81 -10.09
N ASP A 281 4.83 -9.56 -10.82
CA ASP A 281 5.59 -10.60 -11.53
C ASP A 281 6.16 -11.64 -10.56
N PHE A 282 6.70 -11.20 -9.42
CA PHE A 282 7.14 -12.10 -8.36
C PHE A 282 5.98 -13.00 -7.86
N VAL A 283 4.82 -12.41 -7.56
CA VAL A 283 3.64 -13.19 -7.10
C VAL A 283 3.20 -14.20 -8.15
N ALA A 284 3.08 -13.78 -9.41
CA ALA A 284 2.66 -14.66 -10.51
C ALA A 284 3.65 -15.81 -10.78
N ALA A 285 4.93 -15.61 -10.44
CA ALA A 285 5.97 -16.63 -10.58
C ALA A 285 5.99 -17.65 -9.43
N LEU A 286 5.25 -17.44 -8.33
CA LEU A 286 5.23 -18.37 -7.21
C LEU A 286 4.61 -19.72 -7.63
N PRO A 287 5.23 -20.87 -7.30
CA PRO A 287 4.72 -22.19 -7.70
C PRO A 287 3.28 -22.47 -7.27
N GLN A 288 2.86 -21.95 -6.10
CA GLN A 288 1.52 -22.11 -5.55
C GLN A 288 0.46 -21.20 -6.22
N VAL A 289 0.92 -20.24 -7.04
CA VAL A 289 0.09 -19.33 -7.83
C VAL A 289 -0.01 -19.81 -9.27
N GLN A 290 1.06 -20.39 -9.82
CA GLN A 290 1.07 -20.93 -11.18
C GLN A 290 -0.02 -22.00 -11.40
N GLY A 291 -0.84 -21.81 -12.43
CA GLY A 291 -1.90 -22.75 -12.80
C GLY A 291 -3.23 -22.57 -12.06
N LYS A 292 -3.37 -21.50 -11.27
CA LYS A 292 -4.62 -21.01 -10.68
C LYS A 292 -5.09 -19.74 -11.39
#